data_AF-A0A7C2AK35-F1
#
_entry.id   AF-A0A7C2AK35-F1
#
_cell.length_a   1.000
_cell.length_b   1.000
_cell.length_c   1.000
_cell.angle_alpha   90.00
_cell.angle_beta   90.00
_cell.angle_gamma   90.00
#
_symmetry.space_group_name_H-M   'P 1'
#
loop_
_entity.id
_entity.type
_entity.pdbx_description
1 polymer ?
#
loop_
_entity_poly.entity_id
_entity_poly.type
_entity_poly.pdbx_seq_one_letter_code
_entity_poly.pdbx_strand_id
1 'polypeptide(L)'
;MESTTQGKRRKYTRRTPEERIKELEARILEIKTREASRQKREDPVIKEIPKVQRRLRKFAQMAMDHNRPDIANTVTAFNAGLERILRSETRRSAPATPPIEELMDDRA
;
A
#
# COMPACT_ATOMS: atom_id res chain seq x y z
N MET A 1 49.93 9.58 33.68
CA MET A 1 49.23 8.95 32.54
C MET A 1 48.02 9.82 32.21
N GLU A 2 48.20 10.82 31.34
CA GLU A 2 47.12 11.71 30.92
C GLU A 2 46.66 11.28 29.52
N SER A 3 45.48 10.68 29.45
CA SER A 3 44.85 10.24 28.21
C SER A 3 43.92 11.33 27.70
N THR A 4 44.42 12.18 26.79
CA THR A 4 43.62 13.22 26.14
C THR A 4 42.62 12.59 25.16
N THR A 5 41.36 12.52 25.56
CA THR A 5 40.23 12.11 24.70
C THR A 5 40.01 13.16 23.61
N GLN A 6 40.68 13.02 22.46
CA GLN A 6 40.39 13.80 21.27
C GLN A 6 38.99 13.44 20.74
N GLY A 7 37.99 14.21 21.14
CA GLY A 7 36.66 14.16 20.56
C GLY A 7 36.72 14.57 19.08
N LYS A 8 36.56 13.61 18.16
CA LYS A 8 36.35 13.85 16.73
C LYS A 8 35.16 14.79 16.57
N ARG A 9 35.44 16.09 16.34
CA ARG A 9 34.41 17.09 16.04
C ARG A 9 33.76 16.71 14.71
N ARG A 10 32.47 16.35 14.76
CA ARG A 10 31.67 16.08 13.56
C ARG A 10 31.66 17.36 12.72
N LYS A 11 32.28 17.32 11.54
CA LYS A 11 32.26 18.42 10.57
C LYS A 11 30.80 18.56 10.11
N TYR A 12 30.14 19.62 10.57
CA TYR A 12 28.75 19.90 10.17
C TYR A 12 28.79 20.67 8.85
N THR A 13 28.65 19.96 7.74
CA THR A 13 28.39 20.59 6.44
C THR A 13 26.98 21.17 6.49
N ARG A 14 26.86 22.49 6.39
CA ARG A 14 25.55 23.14 6.19
C ARG A 14 25.02 22.66 4.84
N ARG A 15 23.88 21.97 4.84
CA ARG A 15 23.15 21.64 3.61
C ARG A 15 22.87 22.92 2.84
N THR A 16 23.06 22.88 1.53
CA THR A 16 22.70 24.03 0.70
C THR A 16 21.18 24.15 0.64
N PRO A 17 20.64 25.35 0.33
CA PRO A 17 19.19 25.52 0.13
C PRO A 17 18.60 24.51 -0.86
N GLU A 18 19.33 24.19 -1.92
CA GLU A 18 18.92 23.26 -2.98
C GLU A 18 18.84 21.81 -2.48
N GLU A 19 19.83 21.36 -1.70
CA GLU A 19 19.81 20.03 -1.06
C GLU A 19 18.60 19.89 -0.12
N ARG A 20 18.26 20.98 0.58
CA ARG A 20 17.12 21.02 1.50
C ARG A 20 15.78 21.00 0.76
N ILE A 21 15.70 21.66 -0.40
CA ILE A 21 14.53 21.60 -1.28
C ILE A 21 14.33 20.17 -1.79
N LYS A 22 15.39 19.52 -2.30
CA LYS A 22 15.32 18.14 -2.82
C LYS A 22 14.85 17.14 -1.75
N GLU A 23 15.36 17.26 -0.52
CA GLU A 23 14.94 16.43 0.61
C GLU A 23 13.46 16.64 0.95
N LEU A 24 12.99 17.90 0.96
CA LEU A 24 11.60 18.23 1.24
C LEU A 24 10.67 17.75 0.14
N GLU A 25 11.06 17.86 -1.14
CA GLU A 25 10.29 17.35 -2.28
C GLU A 25 10.15 15.82 -2.23
N ALA A 26 11.23 15.10 -1.93
CA ALA A 26 11.19 13.65 -1.72
C ALA A 26 10.22 13.27 -0.59
N ARG A 27 10.23 14.04 0.50
CA ARG A 27 9.33 13.81 1.64
C ARG A 27 7.88 14.14 1.34
N ILE A 28 7.62 15.18 0.54
CA ILE A 28 6.27 15.50 0.04
C ILE A 28 5.76 14.37 -0.87
N LEU A 29 6.62 13.83 -1.74
CA LEU A 29 6.26 12.70 -2.61
C LEU A 29 5.87 11.47 -1.78
N GLU A 30 6.66 11.14 -0.75
CA GLU A 30 6.38 10.04 0.17
C GLU A 30 5.05 10.21 0.91
N ILE A 31 4.77 11.42 1.40
CA ILE A 31 3.51 11.70 2.10
C ILE A 31 2.33 11.55 1.13
N LYS A 32 2.43 12.10 -0.08
CA LYS A 32 1.37 12.01 -1.10
C LYS A 32 1.08 10.56 -1.52
N THR A 33 2.12 9.74 -1.70
CA THR A 33 1.94 8.31 -2.05
C THR A 33 1.29 7.54 -0.90
N ARG A 34 1.64 7.86 0.34
CA ARG A 34 1.01 7.30 1.55
C ARG A 34 -0.45 7.71 1.70
N GLU A 35 -0.79 8.96 1.41
CA GLU A 35 -2.18 9.43 1.45
C GLU A 35 -3.02 8.78 0.36
N ALA A 36 -2.52 8.69 -0.86
CA ALA A 36 -3.23 8.05 -1.97
C ALA A 36 -3.49 6.56 -1.70
N SER A 37 -2.55 5.86 -1.07
CA SER A 37 -2.74 4.45 -0.68
C SER A 37 -3.71 4.29 0.50
N ARG A 38 -3.75 5.24 1.46
CA ARG A 38 -4.73 5.28 2.53
C ARG A 38 -6.14 5.54 2.03
N GLN A 39 -6.34 6.54 1.15
CA GLN A 39 -7.65 6.85 0.56
C GLN A 39 -8.27 5.64 -0.14
N LYS A 40 -7.47 4.88 -0.91
CA LYS A 40 -7.94 3.65 -1.58
C LYS A 40 -8.32 2.54 -0.60
N ARG A 41 -7.56 2.36 0.49
CA ARG A 41 -7.91 1.40 1.56
C ARG A 41 -9.15 1.82 2.34
N GLU A 42 -9.38 3.12 2.43
CA GLU A 42 -10.52 3.67 3.13
C GLU A 42 -11.80 3.74 2.30
N ASP A 43 -11.70 3.43 1.00
CA ASP A 43 -12.84 3.38 0.08
C ASP A 43 -13.98 2.55 0.69
N PRO A 44 -15.16 3.16 0.91
CA PRO A 44 -16.29 2.49 1.53
C PRO A 44 -16.76 1.28 0.73
N VAL A 45 -16.63 1.28 -0.59
CA VAL A 45 -17.01 0.15 -1.44
C VAL A 45 -16.10 -1.05 -1.20
N ILE A 46 -14.78 -0.81 -1.15
CA ILE A 46 -13.78 -1.86 -0.91
C ILE A 46 -13.97 -2.49 0.48
N LYS A 47 -14.32 -1.68 1.49
CA LYS A 47 -14.63 -2.17 2.85
C LYS A 47 -15.89 -3.04 2.91
N GLU A 48 -16.86 -2.80 2.03
CA GLU A 48 -18.13 -3.55 2.00
C GLU A 48 -18.03 -4.87 1.22
N ILE A 49 -17.10 -5.01 0.27
CA ILE A 49 -16.91 -6.22 -0.54
C ILE A 49 -16.91 -7.50 0.33
N PRO A 50 -16.11 -7.64 1.41
CA PRO A 50 -16.08 -8.86 2.22
C PRO A 50 -17.44 -9.23 2.84
N LYS A 51 -18.26 -8.24 3.19
CA LYS A 51 -19.60 -8.46 3.75
C LYS A 51 -20.56 -8.98 2.68
N VAL A 52 -20.50 -8.40 1.48
CA VAL A 52 -21.29 -8.85 0.32
C VAL A 52 -20.89 -10.27 -0.07
N GLN A 53 -19.59 -10.57 -0.15
CA GLN A 53 -19.11 -11.93 -0.48
C GLN A 53 -19.60 -12.99 0.50
N ARG A 54 -19.76 -12.66 1.80
CA ARG A 54 -20.35 -13.60 2.78
C ARG A 54 -21.82 -13.89 2.46
N ARG A 55 -22.59 -12.86 2.09
CA ARG A 55 -24.01 -13.02 1.71
C ARG A 55 -24.16 -13.81 0.41
N LEU A 56 -23.34 -13.51 -0.60
CA LEU A 56 -23.33 -14.22 -1.88
C LEU A 56 -23.00 -15.70 -1.70
N ARG A 57 -22.03 -16.05 -0.85
CA ARG A 57 -21.72 -17.47 -0.55
C ARG A 57 -22.91 -18.20 0.07
N LYS A 58 -23.61 -17.58 1.02
CA LYS A 58 -24.82 -18.15 1.61
C LYS A 58 -25.93 -18.33 0.57
N PHE A 59 -26.11 -17.34 -0.30
CA PHE A 59 -27.10 -17.39 -1.37
C PHE A 59 -26.78 -18.47 -2.41
N ALA A 60 -25.51 -18.61 -2.81
CA ALA A 60 -25.07 -19.67 -3.70
C ALA A 60 -25.33 -21.05 -3.10
N GLN A 61 -25.05 -21.23 -1.80
CA GLN A 61 -25.37 -22.48 -1.10
C GLN A 61 -26.88 -22.76 -1.11
N MET A 62 -27.69 -21.76 -0.76
CA MET A 62 -29.15 -21.88 -0.80
C MET A 62 -29.66 -22.25 -2.21
N ALA A 63 -29.10 -21.64 -3.26
CA ALA A 63 -29.45 -21.99 -4.63
C ALA A 63 -29.11 -23.46 -4.96
N MET A 64 -27.96 -23.96 -4.50
CA MET A 64 -27.60 -25.38 -4.64
C MET A 64 -28.57 -26.29 -3.88
N ASP A 65 -28.92 -25.93 -2.63
CA ASP A 65 -29.83 -26.69 -1.78
C ASP A 65 -31.24 -26.82 -2.39
N HIS A 66 -31.64 -25.83 -3.20
CA HIS A 66 -32.92 -25.79 -3.93
C HIS A 66 -32.81 -26.28 -5.40
N ASN A 67 -31.76 -27.03 -5.76
CA ASN A 67 -31.54 -27.56 -7.12
C ASN A 67 -31.51 -26.48 -8.22
N ARG A 68 -30.94 -25.31 -7.91
CA ARG A 68 -30.70 -24.19 -8.85
C ARG A 68 -29.21 -23.93 -9.06
N PRO A 69 -28.46 -24.88 -9.66
CA PRO A 69 -27.03 -24.74 -9.88
C PRO A 69 -26.69 -23.64 -10.89
N ASP A 70 -27.61 -23.32 -11.81
CA ASP A 70 -27.51 -22.19 -12.74
C ASP A 70 -27.29 -20.87 -11.98
N ILE A 71 -28.12 -20.60 -10.98
CA ILE A 71 -28.02 -19.41 -10.13
C ILE A 71 -26.76 -19.47 -9.28
N ALA A 72 -26.48 -20.62 -8.65
CA ALA A 72 -25.31 -20.78 -7.79
C ALA A 72 -24.00 -20.50 -8.55
N ASN A 73 -23.90 -20.98 -9.79
CA ASN A 73 -22.74 -20.78 -10.66
C ASN A 73 -22.54 -19.29 -11.00
N THR A 74 -23.60 -18.58 -11.38
CA THR A 74 -23.53 -17.14 -11.67
C THR A 74 -23.07 -16.34 -10.45
N VAL A 75 -23.64 -16.64 -9.29
CA VAL A 75 -23.28 -15.96 -8.03
C VAL A 75 -21.84 -16.23 -7.63
N THR A 76 -21.38 -17.47 -7.82
CA THR A 76 -20.00 -17.87 -7.52
C THR A 76 -19.01 -17.17 -8.45
N ALA A 77 -19.33 -17.08 -9.75
CA ALA A 77 -18.52 -16.34 -10.72
C ALA A 77 -18.43 -14.84 -10.36
N PHE A 78 -19.55 -14.22 -9.99
CA PHE A 78 -19.56 -12.82 -9.54
C PHE A 78 -18.73 -12.63 -8.26
N ASN A 79 -18.87 -13.54 -7.29
CA ASN A 79 -18.09 -13.52 -6.05
C ASN A 79 -16.57 -13.61 -6.31
N ALA A 80 -16.15 -14.44 -7.28
CA ALA A 80 -14.75 -14.52 -7.70
C ALA A 80 -14.26 -13.23 -8.37
N GLY A 81 -15.13 -12.53 -9.11
CA GLY A 81 -14.85 -11.20 -9.66
C GLY A 81 -14.56 -10.17 -8.58
N LEU A 82 -15.41 -10.10 -7.56
CA LEU A 82 -15.21 -9.21 -6.40
C LEU A 82 -13.90 -9.52 -5.66
N GLU A 83 -13.53 -10.80 -5.56
CA GLU A 83 -12.28 -11.21 -4.91
C GLU A 83 -11.04 -10.75 -5.70
N ARG A 84 -11.10 -10.77 -7.03
CA ARG A 84 -10.02 -10.23 -7.88
C ARG A 84 -9.85 -8.72 -7.69
N ILE A 85 -10.96 -7.97 -7.64
CA ILE A 85 -10.95 -6.53 -7.39
C ILE A 85 -10.33 -6.23 -6.01
N LEU A 86 -10.78 -6.92 -4.96
CA LEU A 86 -10.24 -6.73 -3.62
C LEU A 86 -8.74 -7.03 -3.56
N ARG A 87 -8.29 -8.11 -4.23
CA ARG A 87 -6.86 -8.44 -4.33
C ARG A 87 -6.07 -7.38 -5.10
N SER A 88 -6.61 -6.85 -6.20
CA SER A 88 -5.90 -5.83 -6.98
C SER A 88 -5.75 -4.52 -6.20
N GLU A 89 -6.78 -4.09 -5.48
CA GLU A 89 -6.70 -2.89 -4.65
C GLU A 89 -5.76 -3.08 -3.46
N THR A 90 -5.76 -4.27 -2.85
CA THR A 90 -4.83 -4.58 -1.75
C THR A 90 -3.38 -4.62 -2.24
N ARG A 91 -3.08 -5.26 -3.38
CA ARG A 91 -1.72 -5.35 -3.95
C ARG A 91 -1.19 -4.00 -4.44
N ARG A 92 -2.03 -3.17 -5.08
CA ARG A 92 -1.64 -1.81 -5.51
C ARG A 92 -1.35 -0.86 -4.34
N SER A 93 -1.79 -1.20 -3.13
CA SER A 93 -1.52 -0.43 -1.92
C SER A 93 -0.22 -0.80 -1.20
N ALA A 94 0.57 -1.75 -1.73
CA ALA A 94 1.92 -1.99 -1.24
C ALA A 94 2.82 -0.85 -1.74
N PRO A 95 3.52 -0.12 -0.85
CA PRO A 95 4.35 0.99 -1.27
C PRO A 95 5.54 0.44 -2.06
N ALA A 96 5.52 0.62 -3.38
CA ALA A 96 6.71 0.51 -4.22
C ALA A 96 7.61 1.71 -3.93
N THR A 97 8.23 1.71 -2.76
CA THR A 97 9.31 2.66 -2.46
C THR A 97 10.59 1.86 -2.62
N PRO A 98 11.44 2.14 -3.63
CA PRO A 98 12.81 1.64 -3.58
C PRO A 98 13.46 2.12 -2.27
N PRO A 99 14.34 1.33 -1.65
CA PRO A 99 15.09 1.76 -0.48
C PRO A 99 15.77 3.10 -0.77
N ILE A 100 15.72 4.03 0.19
CA ILE A 100 16.32 5.37 0.08
C ILE A 100 17.80 5.33 -0.33
N GLU A 101 18.47 4.19 -0.11
CA GLU A 101 19.85 3.94 -0.55
C GLU A 101 20.04 3.99 -2.07
N GLU A 102 19.06 3.59 -2.90
CA GLU A 102 19.20 3.59 -4.37
C GLU A 102 19.14 4.99 -5.03
N LEU A 103 18.62 6.00 -4.34
CA LEU A 103 18.53 7.38 -4.85
C LEU A 103 19.76 8.24 -4.49
N MET A 104 20.72 7.68 -3.74
CA MET A 104 21.94 8.35 -3.33
C MET A 104 23.19 7.92 -4.11
N ASP A 105 23.08 6.91 -4.97
CA ASP A 105 24.23 6.29 -5.67
C ASP A 105 24.56 6.90 -7.05
N ASP A 106 23.84 7.93 -7.53
CA ASP A 106 24.22 8.69 -8.74
C ASP A 106 25.35 9.72 -8.47
N ARG A 107 26.37 9.30 -7.73
CA ARG A 107 27.66 10.00 -7.61
C ARG A 107 28.80 9.05 -7.97
N ALA A 108 28.96 8.82 -9.28
CA ALA A 108 30.20 8.40 -9.91
C ALA A 108 30.69 9.52 -10.83
#